data_AF-A0A521EHW0-F1
#
_entry.id   AF-A0A521EHW0-F1
#
_cell.length_a   1.000
_cell.length_b   1.000
_cell.length_c   1.000
_cell.angle_alpha   90.00
_cell.angle_beta   90.00
_cell.angle_gamma   90.00
#
_symmetry.space_group_name_H-M   'P 1'
#
loop_
_entity.id
_entity.type
_entity.pdbx_description
1 polymer ?
#
loop_
_entity_poly.entity_id
_entity_poly.type
_entity_poly.pdbx_seq_one_letter_code
_entity_poly.pdbx_strand_id
1 'polypeptide(L)'
;MDHGPVLDENFLNGAAALDFAALRHEIVLGPPHAAAYGRNDAFADHLQMLRGEFSGQSGLKFAHAALIAAIRRGINTDENMRRFTAMWHDQANFLLEVLDTRWLVSACETIADHSPDRNEARIAILASLFANTLKLYETERAVTPMGEPGQVQRRIPIFDGLTAYVIGHGDMIANLLRRIDATFDGSTIADCIAREIIHRAQRVDTVFERFNRKQVVHQWATARAVVRFPPAPRKNAYLPPAAGSGPGYILLNDTGRLGQGFHAGTTFACAAIRQGLAARGLHEIGWANDELTFDQLLHDSAPRLIVLNGEGTMHHGAARAAELLRCCEKAKERGVPVVLMNSVWQDNPPSFAQSLRAFDRIYVRDRASLAELPEGLGARHLADVSIAGFAPFYAQGRFDDAPHDLAVIDSVLPQVSHELQDFAQRQEAAFYAMPYGSLAALRTRAAQDGTAFPRLLQAPDLMSARGWLTGRFHGLVAALCAGRPVCAIPSNTFKIEAMLGDAQLLHECLLPSDWTQADGATRRRMVDARLAAQADPGFIERRALFIAQAGRGIASMFDDLASLVMQRAN
;
A
#
# COMPACT_ATOMS: atom_id res chain seq x y z
N MET A 1 -12.71 18.16 16.03
CA MET A 1 -12.31 16.75 15.87
C MET A 1 -13.58 15.96 15.72
N ASP A 2 -14.01 15.71 14.49
CA ASP A 2 -14.98 14.65 14.17
C ASP A 2 -14.88 14.38 12.66
N HIS A 3 -14.28 13.25 12.29
CA HIS A 3 -14.09 12.81 10.91
C HIS A 3 -14.62 11.39 10.78
N GLY A 4 -15.82 11.25 10.19
CA GLY A 4 -16.45 9.95 9.92
C GLY A 4 -16.77 9.12 11.17
N PRO A 5 -17.59 8.06 11.05
CA PRO A 5 -17.75 7.13 12.15
C PRO A 5 -16.40 6.49 12.44
N VAL A 6 -15.77 6.89 13.55
CA VAL A 6 -14.62 6.20 14.09
C VAL A 6 -15.07 4.78 14.36
N LEU A 7 -14.42 3.79 13.74
CA LEU A 7 -14.66 2.38 14.07
C LEU A 7 -14.17 2.13 15.50
N ASP A 8 -15.08 2.39 16.43
CA ASP A 8 -14.93 2.32 17.87
C ASP A 8 -15.93 1.32 18.47
N GLU A 9 -15.95 1.23 19.80
CA GLU A 9 -16.83 0.32 20.50
C GLU A 9 -18.32 0.65 20.29
N ASN A 10 -18.69 1.93 20.16
CA ASN A 10 -20.08 2.33 19.92
C ASN A 10 -20.54 1.91 18.53
N PHE A 11 -19.70 2.12 17.52
CA PHE A 11 -19.98 1.67 16.15
C PHE A 11 -20.18 0.15 16.10
N LEU A 12 -19.29 -0.61 16.75
CA LEU A 12 -19.32 -2.08 16.75
C LEU A 12 -20.52 -2.63 17.52
N ASN A 13 -21.06 -1.90 18.50
CA ASN A 13 -22.33 -2.22 19.16
C ASN A 13 -23.55 -1.80 18.32
N GLY A 14 -23.44 -0.79 17.46
CA GLY A 14 -24.52 -0.30 16.61
C GLY A 14 -24.78 -1.14 15.35
N ALA A 15 -25.66 -0.64 14.47
CA ALA A 15 -26.07 -1.27 13.20
C ALA A 15 -25.65 -0.48 11.94
N ALA A 16 -24.74 0.49 12.08
CA ALA A 16 -24.25 1.27 10.94
C ALA A 16 -23.46 0.40 9.95
N ALA A 17 -23.59 0.68 8.65
CA ALA A 17 -22.84 -0.02 7.61
C ALA A 17 -21.43 0.56 7.45
N LEU A 18 -20.51 -0.26 6.95
CA LEU A 18 -19.15 0.16 6.58
C LEU A 18 -19.05 0.41 5.08
N ASP A 19 -18.40 1.49 4.68
CA ASP A 19 -18.00 1.73 3.29
C ASP A 19 -16.61 1.10 3.05
N PHE A 20 -16.60 -0.13 2.54
CA PHE A 20 -15.36 -0.86 2.29
C PHE A 20 -14.50 -0.23 1.18
N ALA A 21 -15.12 0.41 0.20
CA ALA A 21 -14.40 1.09 -0.87
C ALA A 21 -13.69 2.34 -0.35
N ALA A 22 -14.31 3.09 0.57
CA ALA A 22 -13.65 4.18 1.27
C ALA A 22 -12.52 3.67 2.16
N LEU A 23 -12.78 2.67 3.02
CA LEU A 23 -11.80 2.10 3.96
C LEU A 23 -10.57 1.53 3.25
N ARG A 24 -10.72 1.00 2.03
CA ARG A 24 -9.61 0.54 1.21
C ARG A 24 -8.58 1.64 0.93
N HIS A 25 -9.04 2.87 0.70
CA HIS A 25 -8.22 4.02 0.33
C HIS A 25 -7.98 5.00 1.48
N GLU A 26 -8.57 4.75 2.64
CA GLU A 26 -8.24 5.43 3.88
C GLU A 26 -6.96 4.84 4.47
N ILE A 27 -6.08 5.71 5.00
CA ILE A 27 -4.92 5.29 5.79
C ILE A 27 -5.27 5.44 7.27
N VAL A 28 -5.02 4.40 8.04
CA VAL A 28 -5.16 4.45 9.50
C VAL A 28 -4.07 5.37 10.04
N LEU A 29 -4.50 6.45 10.69
CA LEU A 29 -3.63 7.47 11.28
C LEU A 29 -4.04 7.68 12.74
N GLY A 30 -3.12 8.20 13.56
CA GLY A 30 -3.35 8.46 14.99
C GLY A 30 -2.24 7.91 15.88
N PRO A 31 -2.34 6.66 16.39
CA PRO A 31 -1.28 6.08 17.19
C PRO A 31 -0.02 5.82 16.34
N PRO A 32 1.18 5.94 16.93
CA PRO A 32 2.39 5.46 16.32
C PRO A 32 2.30 3.98 15.97
N HIS A 33 2.88 3.58 14.84
CA HIS A 33 2.95 2.18 14.45
C HIS A 33 3.65 1.36 15.53
N ALA A 34 3.10 0.20 15.90
CA ALA A 34 3.76 -0.76 16.74
C ALA A 34 3.14 -2.15 16.51
N ALA A 35 3.96 -3.19 16.43
CA ALA A 35 3.47 -4.56 16.40
C ALA A 35 2.64 -4.84 17.66
N ALA A 36 1.41 -5.31 17.48
CA ALA A 36 0.56 -5.68 18.60
C ALA A 36 0.85 -7.11 19.05
N TYR A 37 1.05 -7.29 20.35
CA TYR A 37 1.25 -8.59 20.98
C TYR A 37 0.21 -8.80 22.08
N GLY A 38 -0.45 -9.96 22.06
CA GLY A 38 -1.40 -10.36 23.09
C GLY A 38 -2.78 -9.68 22.99
N ARG A 39 -3.40 -9.48 24.15
CA ARG A 39 -4.77 -8.95 24.30
C ARG A 39 -4.81 -7.97 25.48
N ASN A 40 -5.61 -6.92 25.35
CA ASN A 40 -5.97 -6.02 26.47
C ASN A 40 -7.37 -6.41 26.98
N ASP A 41 -7.63 -6.32 28.28
CA ASP A 41 -8.93 -6.71 28.83
C ASP A 41 -10.05 -5.76 28.39
N ALA A 42 -9.85 -4.44 28.57
CA ALA A 42 -10.77 -3.43 28.06
C ALA A 42 -10.80 -3.43 26.53
N PHE A 43 -12.00 -3.38 25.95
CA PHE A 43 -12.15 -3.47 24.50
C PHE A 43 -11.66 -2.22 23.77
N ALA A 44 -11.98 -1.03 24.28
CA ALA A 44 -11.46 0.24 23.77
C ALA A 44 -9.92 0.24 23.69
N ASP A 45 -9.23 -0.23 24.75
CA ASP A 45 -7.76 -0.32 24.77
C ASP A 45 -7.23 -1.35 23.76
N HIS A 46 -7.98 -2.43 23.54
CA HIS A 46 -7.64 -3.41 22.52
C HIS A 46 -7.79 -2.84 21.10
N LEU A 47 -8.86 -2.09 20.83
CA LEU A 47 -9.04 -1.39 19.56
C LEU A 47 -7.94 -0.35 19.31
N GLN A 48 -7.52 0.39 20.33
CA GLN A 48 -6.44 1.35 20.21
C GLN A 48 -5.10 0.66 19.92
N MET A 49 -4.82 -0.48 20.56
CA MET A 49 -3.65 -1.30 20.25
C MET A 49 -3.67 -1.79 18.79
N LEU A 50 -4.80 -2.32 18.31
CA LEU A 50 -4.96 -2.73 16.91
C LEU A 50 -4.79 -1.54 15.95
N ARG A 51 -5.34 -0.37 16.29
CA ARG A 51 -5.17 0.85 15.49
C ARG A 51 -3.69 1.24 15.37
N GLY A 52 -2.89 1.03 16.42
CA GLY A 52 -1.43 1.15 16.38
C GLY A 52 -0.77 0.17 15.41
N GLU A 53 -1.15 -1.11 15.45
CA GLU A 53 -0.66 -2.13 14.52
C GLU A 53 -0.90 -1.75 13.06
N PHE A 54 -2.11 -1.26 12.75
CA PHE A 54 -2.50 -0.91 11.39
C PHE A 54 -2.17 0.52 10.98
N SER A 55 -1.54 1.31 11.85
CA SER A 55 -1.10 2.68 11.52
C SER A 55 -0.25 2.68 10.24
N GLY A 56 -0.53 3.62 9.33
CA GLY A 56 0.10 3.71 8.01
C GLY A 56 -0.39 2.70 6.97
N GLN A 57 -1.43 1.91 7.28
CA GLN A 57 -1.98 0.88 6.40
C GLN A 57 -3.44 1.18 6.05
N SER A 58 -4.01 0.41 5.13
CA SER A 58 -5.42 0.57 4.72
C SER A 58 -6.38 0.41 5.90
N GLY A 59 -7.36 1.32 5.99
CA GLY A 59 -8.47 1.26 6.96
C GLY A 59 -9.24 -0.06 6.91
N LEU A 60 -9.27 -0.71 5.75
CA LEU A 60 -9.90 -2.03 5.58
C LEU A 60 -9.21 -3.12 6.40
N LYS A 61 -7.87 -3.07 6.56
CA LYS A 61 -7.13 -4.03 7.40
C LYS A 61 -7.51 -3.86 8.87
N PHE A 62 -7.58 -2.61 9.34
CA PHE A 62 -8.01 -2.31 10.69
C PHE A 62 -9.46 -2.76 10.92
N ALA A 63 -10.37 -2.47 9.97
CA ALA A 63 -11.75 -2.89 10.07
C ALA A 63 -11.90 -4.42 10.18
N HIS A 64 -11.14 -5.17 9.39
CA HIS A 64 -11.08 -6.62 9.49
C HIS A 64 -10.69 -7.10 10.89
N ALA A 65 -9.60 -6.55 11.45
CA ALA A 65 -9.15 -6.91 12.78
C ALA A 65 -10.13 -6.50 13.89
N ALA A 66 -10.72 -5.31 13.80
CA ALA A 66 -11.69 -4.82 14.76
C ALA A 66 -12.96 -5.68 14.80
N LEU A 67 -13.47 -6.08 13.63
CA LEU A 67 -14.63 -6.98 13.51
C LEU A 67 -14.33 -8.34 14.16
N ILE A 68 -13.19 -8.95 13.84
CA ILE A 68 -12.78 -10.23 14.46
C ILE A 68 -12.69 -10.09 15.99
N ALA A 69 -12.05 -9.02 16.48
CA ALA A 69 -11.91 -8.80 17.91
C ALA A 69 -13.27 -8.61 18.61
N ALA A 70 -14.23 -7.93 17.97
CA ALA A 70 -15.59 -7.77 18.47
C ALA A 70 -16.34 -9.12 18.52
N ILE A 71 -16.30 -9.88 17.42
CA ILE A 71 -16.95 -11.19 17.28
C ILE A 71 -16.48 -12.15 18.39
N ARG A 72 -15.15 -12.28 18.57
CA ARG A 72 -14.54 -13.16 19.58
C ARG A 72 -14.84 -12.74 21.02
N ARG A 73 -15.30 -11.51 21.23
CA ARG A 73 -15.71 -10.98 22.55
C ARG A 73 -17.22 -11.01 22.77
N GLY A 74 -18.01 -11.50 21.81
CA GLY A 74 -19.47 -11.51 21.91
C GLY A 74 -20.11 -10.14 21.71
N ILE A 75 -19.39 -9.16 21.17
CA ILE A 75 -19.89 -7.79 20.97
C ILE A 75 -20.69 -7.78 19.67
N ASN A 76 -22.02 -7.67 19.78
CA ASN A 76 -22.98 -7.67 18.67
C ASN A 76 -22.60 -8.67 17.55
N THR A 77 -22.39 -9.92 17.94
CA THR A 77 -21.77 -10.96 17.11
C THR A 77 -22.46 -11.13 15.76
N ASP A 78 -23.79 -11.20 15.73
CA ASP A 78 -24.53 -11.41 14.48
C ASP A 78 -24.32 -10.26 13.49
N GLU A 79 -24.33 -9.00 13.96
CA GLU A 79 -24.13 -7.84 13.12
C GLU A 79 -22.68 -7.76 12.63
N ASN A 80 -21.71 -7.97 13.54
CA ASN A 80 -20.30 -7.92 13.18
C ASN A 80 -19.90 -9.07 12.26
N MET A 81 -20.52 -10.25 12.38
CA MET A 81 -20.41 -11.34 11.40
C MET A 81 -20.99 -10.95 10.04
N ARG A 82 -22.17 -10.31 9.99
CA ARG A 82 -22.74 -9.82 8.72
C ARG A 82 -21.80 -8.82 8.04
N ARG A 83 -21.23 -7.88 8.78
CA ARG A 83 -20.23 -6.92 8.27
C ARG A 83 -18.97 -7.62 7.80
N PHE A 84 -18.45 -8.59 8.56
CA PHE A 84 -17.27 -9.37 8.21
C PHE A 84 -17.47 -10.15 6.90
N THR A 85 -18.58 -10.87 6.76
CA THR A 85 -18.93 -11.62 5.55
C THR A 85 -19.13 -10.69 4.35
N ALA A 86 -19.82 -9.56 4.53
CA ALA A 86 -19.98 -8.55 3.48
C ALA A 86 -18.65 -7.97 3.01
N MET A 87 -17.73 -7.68 3.95
CA MET A 87 -16.39 -7.17 3.64
C MET A 87 -15.58 -8.18 2.81
N TRP A 88 -15.62 -9.47 3.15
CA TRP A 88 -14.93 -10.50 2.37
C TRP A 88 -15.55 -10.68 0.99
N HIS A 89 -16.87 -10.71 0.85
CA HIS A 89 -17.51 -10.80 -0.48
C HIS A 89 -17.17 -9.59 -1.38
N ASP A 90 -17.06 -8.38 -0.81
CA ASP A 90 -16.78 -7.18 -1.58
C ASP A 90 -15.27 -6.99 -1.88
N GLN A 91 -14.40 -7.28 -0.91
CA GLN A 91 -12.98 -6.91 -0.95
C GLN A 91 -11.99 -8.07 -0.83
N ALA A 92 -12.41 -9.34 -0.93
CA ALA A 92 -11.53 -10.52 -0.76
C ALA A 92 -10.21 -10.41 -1.54
N ASN A 93 -10.27 -10.06 -2.83
CA ASN A 93 -9.07 -9.97 -3.66
C ASN A 93 -8.04 -8.98 -3.09
N PHE A 94 -8.48 -7.87 -2.52
CA PHE A 94 -7.57 -6.91 -1.90
C PHE A 94 -7.10 -7.39 -0.52
N LEU A 95 -8.00 -7.94 0.32
CA LEU A 95 -7.68 -8.48 1.64
C LEU A 95 -6.64 -9.61 1.57
N LEU A 96 -6.76 -10.52 0.60
CA LEU A 96 -5.79 -11.60 0.37
C LEU A 96 -4.40 -11.05 -0.01
N GLU A 97 -4.29 -9.83 -0.53
CA GLU A 97 -2.99 -9.21 -0.80
C GLU A 97 -2.38 -8.53 0.42
N VAL A 98 -3.21 -7.84 1.21
CA VAL A 98 -2.71 -6.92 2.23
C VAL A 98 -2.68 -7.52 3.63
N LEU A 99 -3.49 -8.53 3.93
CA LEU A 99 -3.46 -9.21 5.23
C LEU A 99 -2.23 -10.13 5.32
N ASP A 100 -1.56 -10.10 6.46
CA ASP A 100 -0.54 -11.10 6.78
C ASP A 100 -1.20 -12.47 7.06
N THR A 101 -0.39 -13.53 7.07
CA THR A 101 -0.91 -14.90 7.28
C THR A 101 -1.56 -15.07 8.66
N ARG A 102 -1.14 -14.30 9.68
CA ARG A 102 -1.75 -14.36 11.02
C ARG A 102 -3.20 -13.88 10.97
N TRP A 103 -3.48 -12.79 10.26
CA TRP A 103 -4.84 -12.29 10.09
C TRP A 103 -5.70 -13.18 9.19
N LEU A 104 -5.12 -13.84 8.17
CA LEU A 104 -5.82 -14.86 7.38
C LEU A 104 -6.23 -16.07 8.24
N VAL A 105 -5.33 -16.57 9.10
CA VAL A 105 -5.65 -17.65 10.05
C VAL A 105 -6.73 -17.20 11.05
N SER A 106 -6.62 -15.97 11.56
CA SER A 106 -7.61 -15.40 12.48
C SER A 106 -9.02 -15.32 11.85
N ALA A 107 -9.09 -15.02 10.55
CA ALA A 107 -10.33 -15.07 9.77
C ALA A 107 -10.87 -16.50 9.66
N CYS A 108 -10.04 -17.50 9.35
CA CYS A 108 -10.45 -18.90 9.35
C CYS A 108 -10.99 -19.33 10.73
N GLU A 109 -10.28 -19.05 11.81
CA GLU A 109 -10.78 -19.37 13.17
C GLU A 109 -12.14 -18.73 13.47
N THR A 110 -12.34 -17.47 13.04
CA THR A 110 -13.63 -16.78 13.20
C THR A 110 -14.75 -17.45 12.38
N ILE A 111 -14.45 -17.87 11.15
CA ILE A 111 -15.39 -18.60 10.28
C ILE A 111 -15.70 -20.00 10.86
N ALA A 112 -14.70 -20.68 11.41
CA ALA A 112 -14.87 -22.00 12.03
C ALA A 112 -15.86 -21.97 13.20
N ASP A 113 -15.80 -20.91 14.02
CA ASP A 113 -16.64 -20.77 15.21
C ASP A 113 -18.06 -20.25 14.89
N HIS A 114 -18.22 -19.48 13.82
CA HIS A 114 -19.45 -18.70 13.60
C HIS A 114 -20.14 -18.90 12.24
N SER A 115 -19.54 -19.61 11.27
CA SER A 115 -20.20 -19.81 9.98
C SER A 115 -21.44 -20.70 10.13
N PRO A 116 -22.59 -20.30 9.55
CA PRO A 116 -23.77 -21.16 9.49
C PRO A 116 -23.60 -22.33 8.52
N ASP A 117 -22.65 -22.24 7.58
CA ASP A 117 -22.32 -23.32 6.64
C ASP A 117 -21.29 -24.27 7.27
N ARG A 118 -21.73 -25.50 7.55
CA ARG A 118 -20.87 -26.55 8.12
C ARG A 118 -19.71 -26.93 7.21
N ASN A 119 -19.85 -26.81 5.89
CA ASN A 119 -18.78 -27.08 4.96
C ASN A 119 -17.70 -25.99 5.02
N GLU A 120 -18.11 -24.72 5.00
CA GLU A 120 -17.21 -23.58 5.17
C GLU A 120 -16.47 -23.63 6.51
N ALA A 121 -17.19 -23.91 7.62
CA ALA A 121 -16.60 -24.08 8.94
C ALA A 121 -15.55 -25.21 8.96
N ARG A 122 -15.83 -26.34 8.30
CA ARG A 122 -14.87 -27.46 8.18
C ARG A 122 -13.62 -27.05 7.42
N ILE A 123 -13.75 -26.33 6.31
CA ILE A 123 -12.61 -25.85 5.51
C ILE A 123 -11.76 -24.88 6.32
N ALA A 124 -12.40 -23.98 7.05
CA ALA A 124 -11.73 -23.05 7.96
C ALA A 124 -10.93 -23.78 9.06
N ILE A 125 -11.51 -24.84 9.67
CA ILE A 125 -10.79 -25.69 10.65
C ILE A 125 -9.55 -26.33 10.02
N LEU A 126 -9.68 -26.87 8.80
CA LEU A 126 -8.54 -27.49 8.09
C LEU A 126 -7.42 -26.47 7.82
N ALA A 127 -7.77 -25.26 7.39
CA ALA A 127 -6.82 -24.19 7.14
C ALA A 127 -6.10 -23.76 8.43
N SER A 128 -6.84 -23.58 9.52
CA SER A 128 -6.27 -23.24 10.83
C SER A 128 -5.37 -24.34 11.36
N LEU A 129 -5.77 -25.62 11.24
CA LEU A 129 -4.95 -26.76 11.64
C LEU A 129 -3.63 -26.82 10.84
N PHE A 130 -3.70 -26.64 9.52
CA PHE A 130 -2.53 -26.60 8.65
C PHE A 130 -1.56 -25.48 9.08
N ALA A 131 -2.06 -24.26 9.21
CA ALA A 131 -1.24 -23.10 9.54
C ALA A 131 -0.66 -23.17 10.96
N ASN A 132 -1.44 -23.59 11.94
CA ASN A 132 -0.99 -23.67 13.33
C ASN A 132 0.02 -24.82 13.53
N THR A 133 -0.14 -25.94 12.84
CA THR A 133 0.87 -27.02 12.86
C THR A 133 2.18 -26.57 12.22
N LEU A 134 2.10 -25.88 11.08
CA LEU A 134 3.27 -25.29 10.43
C LEU A 134 3.96 -24.27 11.36
N LYS A 135 3.18 -23.40 12.00
CA LYS A 135 3.68 -22.42 12.97
C LYS A 135 4.44 -23.09 14.12
N LEU A 136 3.92 -24.18 14.69
CA LEU A 136 4.61 -24.92 15.76
C LEU A 136 5.95 -25.47 15.27
N TYR A 137 5.97 -26.09 14.10
CA TYR A 137 7.19 -26.64 13.51
C TYR A 137 8.24 -25.54 13.20
N GLU A 138 7.85 -24.45 12.53
CA GLU A 138 8.79 -23.37 12.24
C GLU A 138 9.24 -22.64 13.51
N THR A 139 8.40 -22.58 14.55
CA THR A 139 8.79 -22.03 15.85
C THR A 139 9.88 -22.88 16.50
N GLU A 140 9.72 -24.21 16.54
CA GLU A 140 10.73 -25.13 17.06
C GLU A 140 12.07 -24.96 16.33
N ARG A 141 12.04 -24.85 15.00
CA ARG A 141 13.22 -24.62 14.16
C ARG A 141 13.86 -23.24 14.38
N ALA A 142 13.05 -22.20 14.60
CA ALA A 142 13.56 -20.85 14.86
C ALA A 142 14.29 -20.76 16.20
N VAL A 143 13.81 -21.46 17.23
CA VAL A 143 14.47 -21.50 18.55
C VAL A 143 15.59 -22.54 18.64
N THR A 144 15.57 -23.56 17.77
CA THR A 144 16.61 -24.59 17.64
C THR A 144 17.14 -24.60 16.20
N PRO A 145 18.09 -23.73 15.85
CA PRO A 145 18.53 -23.55 14.47
C PRO A 145 19.06 -24.87 13.89
N MET A 146 18.37 -25.37 12.87
CA MET A 146 18.77 -26.54 12.10
C MET A 146 19.24 -26.12 10.71
N GLY A 147 20.24 -26.80 10.17
CA GLY A 147 20.71 -26.58 8.80
C GLY A 147 19.66 -26.98 7.73
N GLU A 148 20.08 -26.89 6.47
CA GLU A 148 19.29 -27.34 5.32
C GLU A 148 18.87 -28.82 5.46
N PRO A 149 17.64 -29.20 5.05
CA PRO A 149 17.18 -30.59 5.18
C PRO A 149 18.07 -31.57 4.41
N GLY A 150 18.64 -32.56 5.07
CA GLY A 150 19.43 -33.61 4.43
C GLY A 150 18.59 -34.63 3.66
N GLN A 151 19.23 -35.50 2.86
CA GLN A 151 18.55 -36.64 2.25
C GLN A 151 18.26 -37.73 3.28
N VAL A 152 17.06 -38.31 3.21
CA VAL A 152 16.65 -39.47 4.01
C VAL A 152 16.91 -40.73 3.19
N GLN A 153 18.09 -41.36 3.38
CA GLN A 153 18.51 -42.54 2.61
C GLN A 153 18.00 -43.88 3.18
N ARG A 154 17.51 -43.88 4.42
CA ARG A 154 16.99 -45.06 5.11
C ARG A 154 15.72 -44.72 5.86
N ARG A 155 14.90 -45.73 6.15
CA ARG A 155 13.73 -45.57 7.01
C ARG A 155 14.16 -45.14 8.41
N ILE A 156 13.89 -43.89 8.78
CA ILE A 156 14.18 -43.34 10.11
C ILE A 156 12.87 -43.36 10.91
N PRO A 157 12.74 -44.14 11.99
CA PRO A 157 11.58 -44.07 12.88
C PRO A 157 11.47 -42.71 13.56
N ILE A 158 10.24 -42.18 13.66
CA ILE A 158 9.94 -40.95 14.41
C ILE A 158 9.20 -41.31 15.70
N PHE A 159 7.95 -41.78 15.60
CA PHE A 159 7.18 -42.25 16.75
C PHE A 159 6.08 -43.22 16.29
N ASP A 160 5.69 -44.17 17.14
CA ASP A 160 4.54 -45.07 16.97
C ASP A 160 4.29 -45.57 15.53
N GLY A 161 5.33 -46.16 14.92
CA GLY A 161 5.27 -46.70 13.55
C GLY A 161 5.43 -45.68 12.41
N LEU A 162 5.33 -44.37 12.69
CA LEU A 162 5.65 -43.31 11.74
C LEU A 162 7.15 -43.22 11.48
N THR A 163 7.48 -42.93 10.23
CA THR A 163 8.87 -42.78 9.79
C THR A 163 9.07 -41.50 9.00
N ALA A 164 10.30 -41.02 8.96
CA ALA A 164 10.68 -39.80 8.29
C ALA A 164 10.20 -39.77 6.84
N TYR A 165 9.70 -38.60 6.45
CA TYR A 165 9.32 -38.33 5.08
C TYR A 165 10.55 -38.43 4.16
N VAL A 166 10.40 -39.14 3.04
CA VAL A 166 11.47 -39.28 2.05
C VAL A 166 11.56 -37.99 1.23
N ILE A 167 12.42 -37.08 1.66
CA ILE A 167 12.62 -35.79 0.98
C ILE A 167 13.08 -36.05 -0.46
N GLY A 168 12.38 -35.42 -1.41
CA GLY A 168 12.66 -35.51 -2.84
C GLY A 168 11.83 -36.54 -3.60
N HIS A 169 11.41 -37.63 -2.94
CA HIS A 169 10.72 -38.75 -3.59
C HIS A 169 9.36 -39.12 -2.99
N GLY A 170 9.06 -38.68 -1.76
CA GLY A 170 7.84 -39.05 -1.07
C GLY A 170 6.60 -38.35 -1.63
N ASP A 171 5.49 -39.06 -1.73
CA ASP A 171 4.23 -38.54 -2.27
C ASP A 171 3.30 -37.91 -1.21
N MET A 172 3.65 -38.03 0.08
CA MET A 172 2.81 -37.62 1.22
C MET A 172 2.38 -36.15 1.15
N ILE A 173 3.31 -35.22 0.86
CA ILE A 173 2.98 -33.79 0.75
C ILE A 173 2.00 -33.54 -0.40
N ALA A 174 2.29 -34.08 -1.58
CA ALA A 174 1.40 -33.93 -2.74
C ALA A 174 0.01 -34.54 -2.50
N ASN A 175 -0.04 -35.69 -1.82
CA ASN A 175 -1.29 -36.35 -1.45
C ASN A 175 -2.08 -35.56 -0.41
N LEU A 176 -1.41 -34.99 0.59
CA LEU A 176 -2.02 -34.12 1.59
C LEU A 176 -2.63 -32.88 0.94
N LEU A 177 -1.84 -32.16 0.14
CA LEU A 177 -2.29 -30.95 -0.54
C LEU A 177 -3.43 -31.24 -1.52
N ARG A 178 -3.41 -32.36 -2.23
CA ARG A 178 -4.52 -32.78 -3.11
C ARG A 178 -5.80 -33.05 -2.34
N ARG A 179 -5.71 -33.69 -1.17
CA ARG A 179 -6.89 -33.97 -0.35
C ARG A 179 -7.49 -32.68 0.20
N ILE A 180 -6.66 -31.76 0.65
CA ILE A 180 -7.10 -30.43 1.10
C ILE A 180 -7.75 -29.69 -0.08
N ASP A 181 -7.09 -29.62 -1.22
CA ASP A 181 -7.60 -28.94 -2.42
C ASP A 181 -8.92 -29.54 -2.94
N ALA A 182 -9.12 -30.85 -2.80
CA ALA A 182 -10.36 -31.52 -3.17
C ALA A 182 -11.55 -31.17 -2.24
N THR A 183 -11.30 -30.58 -1.07
CA THR A 183 -12.37 -30.06 -0.21
C THR A 183 -12.87 -28.68 -0.63
N PHE A 184 -12.09 -27.97 -1.45
CA PHE A 184 -12.38 -26.61 -1.87
C PHE A 184 -13.18 -26.63 -3.19
N ASP A 185 -14.38 -26.07 -3.20
CA ASP A 185 -15.22 -25.91 -4.38
C ASP A 185 -15.14 -24.48 -5.00
N GLY A 186 -14.44 -23.57 -4.33
CA GLY A 186 -14.25 -22.18 -4.74
C GLY A 186 -15.46 -21.28 -4.46
N SER A 187 -16.44 -21.75 -3.69
CA SER A 187 -17.69 -21.01 -3.44
C SER A 187 -17.70 -20.23 -2.12
N THR A 188 -16.81 -20.55 -1.18
CA THR A 188 -16.82 -19.98 0.18
C THR A 188 -15.66 -19.02 0.45
N ILE A 189 -15.79 -18.18 1.48
CA ILE A 189 -14.72 -17.27 1.91
C ILE A 189 -13.53 -18.09 2.42
N ALA A 190 -13.82 -19.16 3.17
CA ALA A 190 -12.80 -20.05 3.72
C ALA A 190 -11.91 -20.69 2.65
N ASP A 191 -12.48 -21.08 1.50
CA ASP A 191 -11.75 -21.67 0.38
C ASP A 191 -10.63 -20.75 -0.12
N CYS A 192 -10.96 -19.49 -0.35
CA CYS A 192 -10.01 -18.50 -0.85
C CYS A 192 -8.89 -18.23 0.16
N ILE A 193 -9.25 -18.09 1.43
CA ILE A 193 -8.27 -17.87 2.50
C ILE A 193 -7.36 -19.10 2.67
N ALA A 194 -7.93 -20.30 2.70
CA ALA A 194 -7.19 -21.55 2.86
C ALA A 194 -6.19 -21.77 1.72
N ARG A 195 -6.61 -21.52 0.48
CA ARG A 195 -5.74 -21.59 -0.71
C ARG A 195 -4.58 -20.61 -0.61
N GLU A 196 -4.84 -19.37 -0.20
CA GLU A 196 -3.79 -18.34 -0.05
C GLU A 196 -2.79 -18.70 1.06
N ILE A 197 -3.26 -19.21 2.21
CA ILE A 197 -2.39 -19.69 3.30
C ILE A 197 -1.44 -20.81 2.80
N ILE A 198 -1.99 -21.81 2.13
CA ILE A 198 -1.24 -22.95 1.57
C ILE A 198 -0.26 -22.49 0.49
N HIS A 199 -0.66 -21.50 -0.31
CA HIS A 199 0.17 -20.92 -1.36
C HIS A 199 1.37 -20.16 -0.80
N ARG A 200 1.15 -19.33 0.22
CA ARG A 200 2.22 -18.59 0.92
C ARG A 200 3.21 -19.55 1.59
N ALA A 201 2.72 -20.61 2.24
CA ALA A 201 3.57 -21.61 2.87
C ALA A 201 4.55 -22.27 1.89
N GLN A 202 4.17 -22.44 0.62
CA GLN A 202 5.02 -23.06 -0.41
C GLN A 202 6.05 -22.11 -1.03
N ARG A 203 6.08 -20.83 -0.64
CA ARG A 203 6.86 -19.76 -1.31
C ARG A 203 7.75 -18.93 -0.42
N VAL A 204 7.56 -19.05 0.89
CA VAL A 204 8.48 -18.50 1.89
C VAL A 204 9.24 -19.64 2.51
N ASP A 205 10.34 -19.35 3.20
CA ASP A 205 11.21 -20.37 3.83
C ASP A 205 10.48 -21.15 4.93
N THR A 206 9.70 -22.15 4.52
CA THR A 206 9.00 -23.10 5.38
C THR A 206 9.37 -24.52 4.98
N VAL A 207 8.98 -25.50 5.80
CA VAL A 207 9.17 -26.92 5.49
C VAL A 207 8.61 -27.32 4.13
N PHE A 208 7.50 -26.70 3.71
CA PHE A 208 6.88 -26.98 2.42
C PHE A 208 7.74 -26.48 1.26
N GLU A 209 8.21 -25.24 1.32
CA GLU A 209 9.08 -24.67 0.29
C GLU A 209 10.43 -25.41 0.26
N ARG A 210 11.08 -25.60 1.42
CA ARG A 210 12.39 -26.26 1.51
C ARG A 210 12.35 -27.69 0.97
N PHE A 211 11.28 -28.43 1.25
CA PHE A 211 11.13 -29.79 0.73
C PHE A 211 10.76 -29.77 -0.75
N ASN A 212 9.88 -28.86 -1.19
CA ASN A 212 9.51 -28.69 -2.60
C ASN A 212 10.71 -28.39 -3.49
N ARG A 213 11.66 -27.56 -3.05
CA ARG A 213 12.92 -27.31 -3.78
C ARG A 213 13.73 -28.58 -4.10
N LYS A 214 13.56 -29.63 -3.28
CA LYS A 214 14.27 -30.91 -3.44
C LYS A 214 13.43 -31.99 -4.13
N GLN A 215 12.14 -31.73 -4.42
CA GLN A 215 11.24 -32.70 -5.05
C GLN A 215 11.60 -32.96 -6.51
N VAL A 216 11.91 -34.21 -6.81
CA VAL A 216 12.16 -34.70 -8.17
C VAL A 216 10.96 -35.46 -8.75
N VAL A 217 10.09 -36.01 -7.89
CA VAL A 217 8.85 -36.70 -8.28
C VAL A 217 7.68 -36.19 -7.43
N HIS A 218 6.45 -36.45 -7.87
CA HIS A 218 5.21 -36.04 -7.17
C HIS A 218 5.12 -34.54 -6.89
N GLN A 219 5.52 -33.70 -7.84
CA GLN A 219 5.37 -32.26 -7.70
C GLN A 219 3.88 -31.87 -7.67
N TRP A 220 3.47 -31.15 -6.63
CA TRP A 220 2.19 -30.46 -6.63
C TRP A 220 2.38 -29.16 -7.42
N ALA A 221 1.77 -29.08 -8.61
CA ALA A 221 1.77 -27.86 -9.38
C ALA A 221 1.06 -26.78 -8.56
N THR A 222 1.77 -25.70 -8.22
CA THR A 222 1.25 -24.49 -7.55
C THR A 222 0.27 -23.70 -8.46
N ALA A 223 -0.36 -24.37 -9.42
CA ALA A 223 -0.97 -23.81 -10.62
C ALA A 223 -2.49 -23.89 -10.66
N ARG A 224 -3.17 -24.00 -9.50
CA ARG A 224 -4.53 -23.46 -9.42
C ARG A 224 -4.37 -22.00 -9.03
N ALA A 225 -4.68 -21.12 -10.00
CA ALA A 225 -4.64 -19.68 -9.84
C ALA A 225 -5.27 -19.27 -8.51
N VAL A 226 -4.71 -18.23 -7.87
CA VAL A 226 -5.36 -17.54 -6.74
C VAL A 226 -6.84 -17.40 -7.09
N VAL A 227 -7.71 -18.06 -6.31
CA VAL A 227 -9.16 -18.01 -6.58
C VAL A 227 -9.57 -16.59 -6.31
N ARG A 228 -9.78 -15.84 -7.39
CA ARG A 228 -10.28 -14.49 -7.33
C ARG A 228 -11.78 -14.58 -7.24
N PHE A 229 -12.35 -14.01 -6.18
CA PHE A 229 -13.79 -13.76 -6.19
C PHE A 229 -14.11 -12.86 -7.38
N PRO A 230 -15.19 -13.15 -8.15
CA PRO A 230 -15.68 -12.18 -9.10
C PRO A 230 -15.92 -10.88 -8.33
N PRO A 231 -15.33 -9.75 -8.78
CA PRO A 231 -15.52 -8.50 -8.07
C PRO A 231 -17.01 -8.19 -8.03
N ALA A 232 -17.52 -7.79 -6.86
CA ALA A 232 -18.88 -7.27 -6.78
C ALA A 232 -19.03 -6.12 -7.79
N PRO A 233 -20.20 -5.99 -8.45
CA PRO A 233 -20.45 -4.86 -9.33
C PRO A 233 -20.27 -3.57 -8.54
N ARG A 234 -19.26 -2.77 -8.93
CA ARG A 234 -18.95 -1.52 -8.27
C ARG A 234 -20.16 -0.58 -8.42
N LYS A 235 -20.79 -0.23 -7.32
CA LYS A 235 -21.55 1.01 -7.28
C LYS A 235 -20.50 2.12 -7.20
N ASN A 236 -20.39 2.96 -8.22
CA ASN A 236 -19.78 4.29 -8.10
C ASN A 236 -20.67 5.19 -7.23
N ALA A 237 -21.14 4.68 -6.09
CA ALA A 237 -21.93 5.44 -5.15
C ALA A 237 -20.92 6.22 -4.33
N TYR A 238 -20.63 7.42 -4.82
CA TYR A 238 -20.12 8.49 -3.99
C TYR A 238 -21.02 8.62 -2.75
N LEU A 239 -20.47 8.29 -1.58
CA LEU A 239 -21.09 8.67 -0.31
C LEU A 239 -20.53 10.04 0.06
N PRO A 240 -21.37 11.09 0.15
CA PRO A 240 -20.90 12.38 0.63
C PRO A 240 -20.36 12.18 2.05
N PRO A 241 -19.13 12.64 2.36
CA PRO A 241 -18.67 12.75 3.74
C PRO A 241 -19.71 13.44 4.63
N ALA A 242 -19.74 13.04 5.90
CA ALA A 242 -20.62 13.66 6.89
C ALA A 242 -20.44 15.18 6.86
N ALA A 243 -21.56 15.92 6.85
CA ALA A 243 -21.58 17.38 6.73
C ALA A 243 -20.69 18.01 7.81
N GLY A 244 -19.50 18.46 7.41
CA GLY A 244 -18.60 19.21 8.28
C GLY A 244 -19.16 20.61 8.51
N SER A 245 -18.95 21.16 9.72
CA SER A 245 -19.41 22.51 10.08
C SER A 245 -18.56 23.65 9.48
N GLY A 246 -17.58 23.34 8.63
CA GLY A 246 -16.63 24.31 8.06
C GLY A 246 -16.87 24.60 6.57
N PRO A 247 -16.05 25.44 5.92
CA PRO A 247 -16.08 25.59 4.46
C PRO A 247 -15.69 24.29 3.75
N GLY A 248 -16.47 23.88 2.76
CA GLY A 248 -16.25 22.64 2.03
C GLY A 248 -15.38 22.78 0.78
N TYR A 249 -14.61 21.75 0.42
CA TYR A 249 -13.80 21.70 -0.80
C TYR A 249 -14.06 20.44 -1.65
N ILE A 250 -13.80 20.51 -2.95
CA ILE A 250 -13.74 19.32 -3.83
C ILE A 250 -12.29 19.00 -4.16
N LEU A 251 -11.89 17.74 -3.99
CA LEU A 251 -10.58 17.22 -4.40
C LEU A 251 -10.65 16.67 -5.83
N LEU A 252 -9.96 17.31 -6.76
CA LEU A 252 -9.73 16.79 -8.10
C LEU A 252 -8.47 15.93 -8.14
N ASN A 253 -8.55 14.84 -8.92
CA ASN A 253 -7.45 13.89 -9.15
C ASN A 253 -7.04 13.15 -7.86
N ASP A 254 -7.99 12.50 -7.18
CA ASP A 254 -7.71 11.46 -6.19
C ASP A 254 -7.19 10.21 -6.89
N THR A 255 -5.90 10.25 -7.21
CA THR A 255 -5.13 9.18 -7.84
C THR A 255 -5.04 7.92 -6.98
N GLY A 256 -5.25 8.03 -5.66
CA GLY A 256 -5.38 6.88 -4.76
C GLY A 256 -6.58 6.00 -5.11
N ARG A 257 -7.64 6.60 -5.67
CA ARG A 257 -8.87 5.91 -6.08
C ARG A 257 -8.95 5.64 -7.59
N LEU A 258 -7.91 5.97 -8.36
CA LEU A 258 -7.86 5.74 -9.80
C LEU A 258 -7.56 4.26 -10.15
N GLY A 259 -8.36 3.66 -11.04
CA GLY A 259 -8.14 2.31 -11.56
C GLY A 259 -8.65 1.19 -10.64
N GLN A 260 -7.97 0.03 -10.70
CA GLN A 260 -8.37 -1.19 -9.98
C GLN A 260 -7.67 -1.36 -8.61
N GLY A 261 -6.89 -0.38 -8.13
CA GLY A 261 -5.87 -0.69 -7.14
C GLY A 261 -5.35 0.43 -6.24
N PHE A 262 -5.23 0.10 -4.95
CA PHE A 262 -4.42 0.80 -3.94
C PHE A 262 -3.00 1.08 -4.45
N HIS A 263 -2.49 2.29 -4.22
CA HIS A 263 -1.11 2.70 -4.46
C HIS A 263 -0.63 3.47 -3.23
N ALA A 264 0.35 2.93 -2.49
CA ALA A 264 0.76 3.49 -1.20
C ALA A 264 1.12 4.99 -1.27
N GLY A 265 1.92 5.42 -2.25
CA GLY A 265 2.32 6.82 -2.41
C GLY A 265 1.18 7.82 -2.59
N THR A 266 0.36 7.64 -3.62
CA THR A 266 -0.81 8.49 -3.92
C THR A 266 -1.82 8.50 -2.77
N THR A 267 -2.00 7.37 -2.10
CA THR A 267 -2.91 7.25 -0.95
C THR A 267 -2.41 8.10 0.23
N PHE A 268 -1.10 8.08 0.51
CA PHE A 268 -0.48 8.95 1.53
C PHE A 268 -0.54 10.43 1.14
N ALA A 269 -0.30 10.76 -0.14
CA ALA A 269 -0.42 12.14 -0.63
C ALA A 269 -1.85 12.68 -0.43
N CYS A 270 -2.87 11.93 -0.86
CA CYS A 270 -4.26 12.32 -0.71
C CYS A 270 -4.70 12.37 0.77
N ALA A 271 -4.20 11.45 1.61
CA ALA A 271 -4.44 11.50 3.06
C ALA A 271 -3.83 12.75 3.70
N ALA A 272 -2.60 13.12 3.32
CA ALA A 272 -1.94 14.33 3.80
C ALA A 272 -2.67 15.62 3.39
N ILE A 273 -3.21 15.68 2.16
CA ILE A 273 -4.06 16.79 1.70
C ILE A 273 -5.31 16.92 2.59
N ARG A 274 -6.03 15.80 2.78
CA ARG A 274 -7.24 15.76 3.61
C ARG A 274 -6.96 16.23 5.04
N GLN A 275 -5.92 15.68 5.68
CA GLN A 275 -5.55 16.05 7.03
C GLN A 275 -5.08 17.50 7.14
N GLY A 276 -4.28 17.97 6.19
CA GLY A 276 -3.76 19.33 6.17
C GLY A 276 -4.87 20.38 6.10
N LEU A 277 -5.88 20.15 5.26
CA LEU A 277 -7.05 21.00 5.09
C LEU A 277 -8.02 20.88 6.28
N ALA A 278 -8.28 19.66 6.75
CA ALA A 278 -9.08 19.39 7.94
C ALA A 278 -8.56 20.07 9.20
N ALA A 279 -7.24 20.03 9.42
CA ALA A 279 -6.59 20.71 10.55
C ALA A 279 -6.79 22.24 10.53
N ARG A 280 -7.22 22.81 9.41
CA ARG A 280 -7.50 24.23 9.21
C ARG A 280 -9.00 24.52 9.05
N GLY A 281 -9.85 23.56 9.39
CA GLY A 281 -11.30 23.71 9.43
C GLY A 281 -11.99 23.57 8.07
N LEU A 282 -11.28 23.18 7.01
CA LEU A 282 -11.92 22.82 5.74
C LEU A 282 -12.38 21.37 5.79
N HIS A 283 -13.52 21.04 5.19
CA HIS A 283 -13.96 19.65 5.07
C HIS A 283 -14.09 19.25 3.61
N GLU A 284 -13.76 18.00 3.30
CA GLU A 284 -14.01 17.47 1.96
C GLU A 284 -15.52 17.41 1.78
N ILE A 285 -16.03 18.06 0.73
CA ILE A 285 -17.38 17.81 0.24
C ILE A 285 -17.35 16.54 -0.55
N GLY A 286 -16.38 16.40 -1.47
CA GLY A 286 -16.25 15.26 -2.36
C GLY A 286 -14.97 15.24 -3.17
N TRP A 287 -14.85 14.26 -4.07
CA TRP A 287 -13.72 14.10 -4.97
C TRP A 287 -14.18 13.69 -6.38
N ALA A 288 -13.43 14.09 -7.39
CA ALA A 288 -13.69 13.70 -8.78
C ALA A 288 -12.40 13.45 -9.56
N ASN A 289 -12.46 12.49 -10.48
CA ASN A 289 -11.35 12.06 -11.33
C ASN A 289 -11.65 12.24 -12.83
N ASP A 290 -12.86 12.70 -13.14
CA ASP A 290 -13.42 12.91 -14.47
C ASP A 290 -14.41 14.08 -14.43
N GLU A 291 -14.69 14.65 -15.60
CA GLU A 291 -15.51 15.84 -15.78
C GLU A 291 -16.98 15.60 -15.40
N LEU A 292 -17.50 14.39 -15.64
CA LEU A 292 -18.89 14.04 -15.35
C LEU A 292 -19.17 14.05 -13.84
N THR A 293 -18.34 13.36 -13.07
CA THR A 293 -18.46 13.31 -11.61
C THR A 293 -18.25 14.70 -11.01
N PHE A 294 -17.30 15.47 -11.56
CA PHE A 294 -17.05 16.84 -11.12
C PHE A 294 -18.27 17.76 -11.35
N ASP A 295 -18.87 17.71 -12.55
CA ASP A 295 -20.03 18.53 -12.89
C ASP A 295 -21.23 18.22 -11.97
N GLN A 296 -21.43 16.94 -11.62
CA GLN A 296 -22.44 16.51 -10.65
C GLN A 296 -22.17 17.11 -9.26
N LEU A 297 -20.95 16.97 -8.73
CA LEU A 297 -20.58 17.52 -7.43
C LEU A 297 -20.70 19.04 -7.38
N LEU A 298 -20.27 19.73 -8.44
CA LEU A 298 -20.33 21.19 -8.53
C LEU A 298 -21.78 21.71 -8.66
N HIS A 299 -22.71 20.88 -9.14
CA HIS A 299 -24.13 21.18 -9.18
C HIS A 299 -24.82 20.91 -7.84
N ASP A 300 -24.56 19.75 -7.24
CA ASP A 300 -25.25 19.27 -6.04
C ASP A 300 -24.72 19.90 -4.74
N SER A 301 -23.62 20.63 -4.82
CA SER A 301 -22.97 21.25 -3.66
C SER A 301 -22.47 22.67 -3.95
N ALA A 302 -22.12 23.39 -2.88
CA ALA A 302 -21.55 24.73 -2.95
C ALA A 302 -20.13 24.74 -2.38
N PRO A 303 -19.13 24.22 -3.10
CA PRO A 303 -17.75 24.21 -2.64
C PRO A 303 -17.19 25.63 -2.54
N ARG A 304 -16.39 25.87 -1.51
CA ARG A 304 -15.67 27.13 -1.32
C ARG A 304 -14.23 27.07 -1.83
N LEU A 305 -13.78 25.90 -2.27
CA LEU A 305 -12.45 25.67 -2.82
C LEU A 305 -12.45 24.43 -3.73
N ILE A 306 -11.77 24.51 -4.86
CA ILE A 306 -11.38 23.35 -5.66
C ILE A 306 -9.88 23.12 -5.51
N VAL A 307 -9.50 21.90 -5.14
CA VAL A 307 -8.09 21.50 -4.98
C VAL A 307 -7.76 20.47 -6.05
N LEU A 308 -6.90 20.83 -6.99
CA LEU A 308 -6.36 19.92 -7.99
C LEU A 308 -5.00 19.39 -7.54
N ASN A 309 -4.97 18.09 -7.21
CA ASN A 309 -3.75 17.37 -6.90
C ASN A 309 -3.06 16.89 -8.18
N GLY A 310 -2.04 17.59 -8.68
CA GLY A 310 -1.46 17.31 -10.00
C GLY A 310 -0.62 16.03 -10.09
N GLU A 311 0.01 15.61 -8.99
CA GLU A 311 0.94 14.47 -8.88
C GLU A 311 1.81 14.23 -10.14
N GLY A 312 1.66 13.07 -10.78
CA GLY A 312 2.32 12.71 -12.03
C GLY A 312 1.39 12.80 -13.24
N THR A 313 0.27 13.51 -13.15
CA THR A 313 -0.74 13.59 -14.20
C THR A 313 -0.44 14.71 -15.21
N MET A 314 0.14 15.82 -14.78
CA MET A 314 0.35 17.01 -15.62
C MET A 314 1.66 16.93 -16.43
N HIS A 315 1.72 16.02 -17.40
CA HIS A 315 2.88 15.89 -18.29
C HIS A 315 2.50 15.48 -19.71
N HIS A 316 3.32 15.87 -20.69
CA HIS A 316 3.22 15.47 -22.10
C HIS A 316 1.82 15.66 -22.73
N GLY A 317 1.05 16.65 -22.28
CA GLY A 317 -0.29 16.91 -22.81
C GLY A 317 -1.30 15.78 -22.54
N ALA A 318 -1.15 15.04 -21.44
CA ALA A 318 -2.02 13.92 -21.12
C ALA A 318 -3.52 14.30 -21.18
N ALA A 319 -4.35 13.43 -21.79
CA ALA A 319 -5.78 13.70 -21.98
C ALA A 319 -6.52 13.97 -20.66
N ARG A 320 -6.16 13.25 -19.59
CA ARG A 320 -6.70 13.48 -18.24
C ARG A 320 -6.29 14.84 -17.67
N ALA A 321 -5.06 15.30 -17.91
CA ALA A 321 -4.64 16.64 -17.51
C ALA A 321 -5.51 17.70 -18.19
N ALA A 322 -5.80 17.55 -19.50
CA ALA A 322 -6.71 18.46 -20.21
C ALA A 322 -8.10 18.49 -19.56
N GLU A 323 -8.64 17.32 -19.21
CA GLU A 323 -9.96 17.19 -18.58
C GLU A 323 -10.03 17.86 -17.19
N LEU A 324 -9.02 17.62 -16.35
CA LEU A 324 -8.93 18.22 -15.02
C LEU A 324 -8.74 19.75 -15.08
N LEU A 325 -7.98 20.25 -16.05
CA LEU A 325 -7.83 21.69 -16.28
C LEU A 325 -9.16 22.35 -16.70
N ARG A 326 -9.96 21.70 -17.57
CA ARG A 326 -11.31 22.19 -17.91
C ARG A 326 -12.24 22.23 -16.69
N CYS A 327 -12.18 21.22 -15.82
CA CYS A 327 -12.93 21.23 -14.56
C CYS A 327 -12.59 22.47 -13.71
N CYS A 328 -11.30 22.81 -13.64
CA CYS A 328 -10.81 23.98 -12.92
C CYS A 328 -11.31 25.29 -13.54
N GLU A 329 -11.29 25.42 -14.88
CA GLU A 329 -11.81 26.59 -15.60
C GLU A 329 -13.31 26.79 -15.31
N LYS A 330 -14.12 25.72 -15.43
CA LYS A 330 -15.56 25.77 -15.10
C LYS A 330 -15.82 26.22 -13.67
N ALA A 331 -15.03 25.75 -12.70
CA ALA A 331 -15.19 26.16 -11.31
C ALA A 331 -14.87 27.65 -11.12
N LYS A 332 -13.84 28.13 -11.83
CA LYS A 332 -13.43 29.53 -11.79
C LYS A 332 -14.49 30.45 -12.39
N GLU A 333 -15.15 30.04 -13.47
CA GLU A 333 -16.29 30.76 -14.08
C GLU A 333 -17.46 30.93 -13.10
N ARG A 334 -17.64 29.97 -12.17
CA ARG A 334 -18.61 30.07 -11.07
C ARG A 334 -18.11 30.87 -9.86
N GLY A 335 -16.95 31.50 -9.96
CA GLY A 335 -16.35 32.31 -8.89
C GLY A 335 -15.71 31.51 -7.75
N VAL A 336 -15.63 30.18 -7.86
CA VAL A 336 -15.01 29.32 -6.85
C VAL A 336 -13.48 29.42 -6.96
N PRO A 337 -12.74 29.64 -5.86
CA PRO A 337 -11.28 29.60 -5.87
C PRO A 337 -10.75 28.23 -6.31
N VAL A 338 -9.68 28.24 -7.11
CA VAL A 338 -9.07 27.01 -7.64
C VAL A 338 -7.58 26.99 -7.36
N VAL A 339 -7.08 25.85 -6.90
CA VAL A 339 -5.67 25.65 -6.55
C VAL A 339 -5.10 24.43 -7.23
N LEU A 340 -3.91 24.56 -7.82
CA LEU A 340 -3.07 23.45 -8.27
C LEU A 340 -2.02 23.20 -7.19
N MET A 341 -1.86 21.95 -6.76
CA MET A 341 -0.81 21.56 -5.84
C MET A 341 -0.16 20.23 -6.21
N ASN A 342 1.01 19.98 -5.62
CA ASN A 342 1.69 18.69 -5.66
C ASN A 342 1.91 18.16 -7.09
N SER A 343 2.19 19.05 -8.06
CA SER A 343 2.24 18.69 -9.48
C SER A 343 3.66 18.65 -10.01
N VAL A 344 4.03 17.60 -10.76
CA VAL A 344 5.02 17.78 -11.83
C VAL A 344 4.42 18.62 -12.92
N TRP A 345 5.22 19.39 -13.63
CA TRP A 345 4.85 20.01 -14.88
C TRP A 345 5.95 19.77 -15.90
N GLN A 346 5.69 18.94 -16.91
CA GLN A 346 6.71 18.56 -17.89
C GLN A 346 6.12 18.45 -19.30
N ASP A 347 6.74 19.11 -20.27
CA ASP A 347 6.48 18.96 -21.72
C ASP A 347 4.98 19.12 -22.08
N ASN A 348 4.28 20.03 -21.40
CA ASN A 348 2.86 20.29 -21.65
C ASN A 348 2.65 21.33 -22.76
N PRO A 349 1.55 21.23 -23.54
CA PRO A 349 1.26 22.20 -24.58
C PRO A 349 1.00 23.60 -23.97
N PRO A 350 1.32 24.70 -24.68
CA PRO A 350 1.10 26.06 -24.20
C PRO A 350 -0.34 26.36 -23.77
N SER A 351 -1.33 25.69 -24.38
CA SER A 351 -2.74 25.80 -24.00
C SER A 351 -3.01 25.39 -22.56
N PHE A 352 -2.29 24.39 -22.02
CA PHE A 352 -2.46 23.99 -20.62
C PHE A 352 -1.91 25.07 -19.66
N ALA A 353 -0.80 25.71 -20.02
CA ALA A 353 -0.27 26.83 -19.25
C ALA A 353 -1.21 28.04 -19.28
N GLN A 354 -1.98 28.22 -20.36
CA GLN A 354 -3.03 29.24 -20.42
C GLN A 354 -4.15 28.97 -19.41
N SER A 355 -4.57 27.70 -19.25
CA SER A 355 -5.56 27.30 -18.24
C SER A 355 -5.09 27.61 -16.81
N LEU A 356 -3.78 27.62 -16.55
CA LEU A 356 -3.25 27.97 -15.23
C LEU A 356 -3.56 29.41 -14.79
N ARG A 357 -3.92 30.31 -15.72
CA ARG A 357 -4.38 31.67 -15.38
C ARG A 357 -5.69 31.69 -14.60
N ALA A 358 -6.47 30.61 -14.64
CA ALA A 358 -7.68 30.46 -13.85
C ALA A 358 -7.40 30.18 -12.36
N PHE A 359 -6.18 29.82 -12.00
CA PHE A 359 -5.83 29.35 -10.66
C PHE A 359 -5.46 30.51 -9.73
N ASP A 360 -5.97 30.47 -8.50
CA ASP A 360 -5.66 31.43 -7.44
C ASP A 360 -4.32 31.13 -6.77
N ARG A 361 -3.90 29.86 -6.77
CA ARG A 361 -2.59 29.40 -6.29
C ARG A 361 -2.08 28.23 -7.12
N ILE A 362 -0.77 28.21 -7.34
CA ILE A 362 -0.07 27.17 -8.09
C ILE A 362 1.15 26.72 -7.30
N TYR A 363 1.13 25.47 -6.86
CA TYR A 363 2.22 24.80 -6.15
C TYR A 363 2.70 23.58 -6.94
N VAL A 364 3.85 23.68 -7.58
CA VAL A 364 4.52 22.56 -8.25
C VAL A 364 5.48 21.84 -7.30
N ARG A 365 5.83 20.59 -7.60
CA ARG A 365 6.52 19.72 -6.63
C ARG A 365 8.05 19.79 -6.64
N ASP A 366 8.62 20.47 -7.63
CA ASP A 366 10.07 20.56 -7.84
C ASP A 366 10.44 21.81 -8.67
N ARG A 367 11.72 22.21 -8.63
CA ARG A 367 12.20 23.39 -9.35
C ARG A 367 12.20 23.24 -10.87
N ALA A 368 12.36 22.02 -11.38
CA ALA A 368 12.34 21.77 -12.82
C ALA A 368 10.94 22.06 -13.39
N SER A 369 9.90 21.59 -12.70
CA SER A 369 8.50 21.90 -13.03
C SER A 369 8.20 23.39 -12.96
N LEU A 370 8.79 24.10 -11.99
CA LEU A 370 8.62 25.55 -11.89
C LEU A 370 9.27 26.29 -13.06
N ALA A 371 10.44 25.82 -13.51
CA ALA A 371 11.18 26.42 -14.61
C ALA A 371 10.48 26.27 -15.98
N GLU A 372 9.63 25.26 -16.13
CA GLU A 372 8.81 25.08 -17.34
C GLU A 372 7.58 25.99 -17.40
N LEU A 373 7.15 26.56 -16.27
CA LEU A 373 5.98 27.42 -16.23
C LEU A 373 6.31 28.83 -16.73
N PRO A 374 5.38 29.48 -17.46
CA PRO A 374 5.53 30.89 -17.82
C PRO A 374 5.70 31.79 -16.59
N GLU A 375 6.54 32.82 -16.73
CA GLU A 375 6.67 33.88 -15.73
C GLU A 375 5.34 34.59 -15.48
N GLY A 376 5.16 35.14 -14.28
CA GLY A 376 3.98 35.93 -13.92
C GLY A 376 2.77 35.13 -13.43
N LEU A 377 2.80 33.79 -13.44
CA LEU A 377 1.75 32.94 -12.85
C LEU A 377 1.76 32.91 -11.31
N GLY A 378 2.78 33.47 -10.66
CA GLY A 378 2.92 33.41 -9.20
C GLY A 378 3.12 31.99 -8.64
N ALA A 379 3.52 31.04 -9.50
CA ALA A 379 3.76 29.66 -9.13
C ALA A 379 4.94 29.54 -8.16
N ARG A 380 4.85 28.58 -7.24
CA ARG A 380 5.89 28.26 -6.25
C ARG A 380 6.21 26.78 -6.29
N HIS A 381 7.45 26.41 -6.01
CA HIS A 381 7.81 25.01 -5.79
C HIS A 381 7.74 24.68 -4.29
N LEU A 382 7.26 23.49 -3.98
CA LEU A 382 7.27 22.87 -2.65
C LEU A 382 7.54 21.38 -2.84
N ALA A 383 8.10 20.69 -1.85
CA ALA A 383 8.28 19.25 -1.97
C ALA A 383 6.93 18.50 -1.99
N ASP A 384 6.97 17.24 -2.42
CA ASP A 384 5.77 16.40 -2.54
C ASP A 384 5.01 16.24 -1.21
N VAL A 385 3.69 16.39 -1.27
CA VAL A 385 2.81 16.43 -0.09
C VAL A 385 2.81 15.12 0.69
N SER A 386 3.16 14.00 0.07
CA SER A 386 3.27 12.70 0.75
C SER A 386 4.32 12.70 1.88
N ILE A 387 5.30 13.61 1.86
CA ILE A 387 6.27 13.79 2.95
C ILE A 387 5.56 14.13 4.26
N ALA A 388 4.48 14.93 4.23
CA ALA A 388 3.72 15.29 5.42
C ALA A 388 2.97 14.08 6.04
N GLY A 389 2.74 13.01 5.27
CA GLY A 389 2.22 11.74 5.78
C GLY A 389 3.33 10.77 6.21
N PHE A 390 4.33 10.55 5.36
CA PHE A 390 5.39 9.58 5.61
C PHE A 390 6.33 9.97 6.75
N ALA A 391 6.80 11.22 6.79
CA ALA A 391 7.78 11.67 7.77
C ALA A 391 7.30 11.47 9.23
N PRO A 392 6.10 11.94 9.65
CA PRO A 392 5.63 11.69 11.01
C PRO A 392 5.37 10.20 11.28
N PHE A 393 4.86 9.45 10.29
CA PHE A 393 4.62 8.02 10.42
C PHE A 393 5.88 7.24 10.81
N TYR A 394 6.98 7.42 10.05
CA TYR A 394 8.22 6.71 10.34
C TYR A 394 8.96 7.27 11.56
N ALA A 395 8.90 8.58 11.80
CA ALA A 395 9.56 9.19 12.96
C ALA A 395 8.98 8.74 14.31
N GLN A 396 7.69 8.41 14.34
CA GLN A 396 6.99 8.02 15.57
C GLN A 396 6.86 6.50 15.72
N GLY A 397 6.86 5.75 14.60
CA GLY A 397 6.65 4.31 14.59
C GLY A 397 7.77 3.51 15.28
N ARG A 398 7.37 2.37 15.85
CA ARG A 398 8.24 1.32 16.38
C ARG A 398 8.17 0.15 15.42
N PHE A 399 9.32 -0.20 14.85
CA PHE A 399 9.43 -1.23 13.83
C PHE A 399 10.41 -2.30 14.32
N ASP A 400 10.16 -3.54 13.92
CA ASP A 400 11.07 -4.65 14.18
C ASP A 400 12.36 -4.49 13.34
N ASP A 401 13.39 -5.26 13.70
CA ASP A 401 14.63 -5.30 12.94
C ASP A 401 14.39 -5.76 11.50
N ALA A 402 15.08 -5.14 10.55
CA ALA A 402 14.94 -5.44 9.14
C ALA A 402 15.42 -6.87 8.84
N PRO A 403 14.55 -7.80 8.38
CA PRO A 403 14.94 -9.16 8.03
C PRO A 403 15.72 -9.25 6.71
N HIS A 404 15.71 -8.21 5.88
CA HIS A 404 16.37 -8.19 4.58
C HIS A 404 17.49 -7.15 4.53
N ASP A 405 18.60 -7.47 3.87
CA ASP A 405 19.65 -6.48 3.60
C ASP A 405 19.22 -5.51 2.48
N LEU A 406 18.52 -6.02 1.47
CA LEU A 406 18.06 -5.25 0.31
C LEU A 406 16.62 -5.62 -0.06
N ALA A 407 15.83 -4.61 -0.42
CA ALA A 407 14.54 -4.79 -1.07
C ALA A 407 14.41 -3.90 -2.30
N VAL A 408 13.54 -4.30 -3.22
CA VAL A 408 13.35 -3.66 -4.52
C VAL A 408 11.88 -3.33 -4.73
N ILE A 409 11.60 -2.10 -5.15
CA ILE A 409 10.27 -1.64 -5.57
C ILE A 409 10.27 -1.53 -7.09
N ASP A 410 9.16 -1.91 -7.73
CA ASP A 410 8.94 -1.86 -9.18
C ASP A 410 9.16 -0.45 -9.82
N SER A 411 8.83 -0.32 -11.11
CA SER A 411 8.93 0.95 -11.85
C SER A 411 7.61 1.30 -12.53
N VAL A 412 7.41 2.58 -12.83
CA VAL A 412 6.32 3.00 -13.72
C VAL A 412 6.51 2.45 -15.14
N LEU A 413 7.75 2.16 -15.53
CA LEU A 413 8.09 1.55 -16.81
C LEU A 413 8.05 0.02 -16.68
N PRO A 414 7.21 -0.69 -17.45
CA PRO A 414 7.09 -2.16 -17.34
C PRO A 414 8.40 -2.90 -17.60
N GLN A 415 9.17 -2.47 -18.61
CA GLN A 415 10.46 -3.09 -18.94
C GLN A 415 11.47 -2.95 -17.78
N VAL A 416 11.55 -1.76 -17.17
CA VAL A 416 12.41 -1.54 -16.00
C VAL A 416 11.94 -2.37 -14.80
N SER A 417 10.62 -2.57 -14.64
CA SER A 417 10.09 -3.44 -13.59
C SER A 417 10.53 -4.89 -13.75
N HIS A 418 10.61 -5.40 -14.98
CA HIS A 418 11.15 -6.74 -15.25
C HIS A 418 12.63 -6.84 -14.89
N GLU A 419 13.44 -5.84 -15.29
CA GLU A 419 14.86 -5.79 -14.94
C GLU A 419 15.09 -5.75 -13.42
N LEU A 420 14.26 -4.98 -12.70
CA LEU A 420 14.28 -4.89 -11.25
C LEU A 420 13.86 -6.21 -10.58
N GLN A 421 12.86 -6.90 -11.13
CA GLN A 421 12.40 -8.20 -10.62
C GLN A 421 13.46 -9.28 -10.82
N ASP A 422 14.13 -9.30 -11.98
CA ASP A 422 15.23 -10.22 -12.29
C ASP A 422 16.44 -9.92 -11.40
N PHE A 423 16.74 -8.63 -11.16
CA PHE A 423 17.76 -8.23 -10.20
C PHE A 423 17.43 -8.72 -8.79
N ALA A 424 16.21 -8.49 -8.31
CA ALA A 424 15.77 -8.93 -6.99
C ALA A 424 15.91 -10.45 -6.82
N GLN A 425 15.53 -11.23 -7.83
CA GLN A 425 15.67 -12.69 -7.81
C GLN A 425 17.14 -13.12 -7.65
N ARG A 426 18.06 -12.51 -8.43
CA ARG A 426 19.49 -12.85 -8.37
C ARG A 426 20.16 -12.45 -7.05
N GLN A 427 19.61 -11.43 -6.39
CA GLN A 427 20.13 -10.93 -5.11
C GLN A 427 19.40 -11.52 -3.90
N GLU A 428 18.45 -12.45 -4.11
CA GLU A 428 17.56 -12.97 -3.07
C GLU A 428 16.87 -11.85 -2.27
N ALA A 429 16.61 -10.72 -2.94
CA ALA A 429 16.00 -9.54 -2.35
C ALA A 429 14.47 -9.61 -2.41
N ALA A 430 13.81 -9.04 -1.41
CA ALA A 430 12.35 -8.88 -1.45
C ALA A 430 11.94 -7.94 -2.59
N PHE A 431 10.87 -8.29 -3.32
CA PHE A 431 10.37 -7.50 -4.44
C PHE A 431 8.94 -7.03 -4.19
N TYR A 432 8.69 -5.74 -4.41
CA TYR A 432 7.43 -5.10 -4.12
C TYR A 432 6.87 -4.36 -5.34
N ALA A 433 5.59 -4.59 -5.62
CA ALA A 433 4.79 -3.75 -6.50
C ALA A 433 4.19 -2.59 -5.68
N MET A 434 4.36 -1.36 -6.13
CA MET A 434 3.74 -0.22 -5.45
C MET A 434 2.24 -0.05 -5.76
N PRO A 435 1.79 -0.06 -7.03
CA PRO A 435 0.36 -0.09 -7.34
C PRO A 435 -0.17 -1.53 -7.42
N TYR A 436 -1.33 -1.77 -6.83
CA TYR A 436 -2.04 -3.05 -6.96
C TYR A 436 -2.33 -3.43 -8.43
N GLY A 437 -2.44 -2.44 -9.32
CA GLY A 437 -2.59 -2.67 -10.76
C GLY A 437 -1.39 -3.36 -11.44
N SER A 438 -0.15 -3.16 -10.97
CA SER A 438 1.04 -3.83 -11.56
C SER A 438 1.23 -5.24 -11.01
N LEU A 439 0.67 -5.54 -9.83
CA LEU A 439 0.90 -6.78 -9.10
C LEU A 439 0.53 -8.03 -9.92
N ALA A 440 -0.63 -8.04 -10.58
CA ALA A 440 -1.10 -9.21 -11.34
C ALA A 440 -0.13 -9.58 -12.47
N ALA A 441 0.32 -8.60 -13.25
CA ALA A 441 1.25 -8.82 -14.36
C ALA A 441 2.62 -9.33 -13.87
N LEU A 442 3.17 -8.70 -12.82
CA LEU A 442 4.45 -9.10 -12.24
C LEU A 442 4.40 -10.53 -11.64
N ARG A 443 3.24 -10.96 -11.12
CA ARG A 443 3.04 -12.33 -10.63
C ARG A 443 2.92 -13.36 -11.72
N THR A 444 2.20 -13.03 -12.80
CA THR A 444 2.13 -13.90 -13.97
C THR A 444 3.54 -14.18 -14.49
N ARG A 445 4.37 -13.14 -14.60
CA ARG A 445 5.79 -13.29 -14.94
C ARG A 445 6.55 -14.15 -13.93
N ALA A 446 6.44 -13.86 -12.64
CA ALA A 446 7.11 -14.66 -11.60
C ALA A 446 6.76 -16.15 -11.66
N ALA A 447 5.50 -16.49 -11.95
CA ALA A 447 5.05 -17.86 -12.10
C ALA A 447 5.56 -18.53 -13.38
N GLN A 448 5.74 -17.78 -14.48
CA GLN A 448 6.21 -18.30 -15.76
C GLN A 448 7.73 -18.46 -15.79
N ASP A 449 8.44 -17.47 -15.27
CA ASP A 449 9.89 -17.32 -15.46
C ASP A 449 10.70 -17.64 -14.20
N GLY A 450 10.04 -17.94 -13.08
CA GLY A 450 10.72 -18.23 -11.81
C GLY A 450 11.42 -17.02 -11.19
N THR A 451 10.93 -15.81 -11.46
CA THR A 451 11.50 -14.56 -10.92
C THR A 451 10.93 -14.21 -9.54
N ALA A 452 11.47 -13.16 -8.90
CA ALA A 452 11.11 -12.77 -7.54
C ALA A 452 9.60 -12.49 -7.43
N PHE A 453 8.93 -13.15 -6.49
CA PHE A 453 7.49 -13.04 -6.36
C PHE A 453 7.10 -11.69 -5.71
N PRO A 454 6.31 -10.83 -6.38
CA PRO A 454 5.99 -9.50 -5.87
C PRO A 454 4.94 -9.53 -4.75
N ARG A 455 5.15 -8.67 -3.74
CA ARG A 455 4.16 -8.29 -2.72
C ARG A 455 3.65 -6.88 -2.98
N LEU A 456 2.41 -6.57 -2.56
CA LEU A 456 1.92 -5.20 -2.60
C LEU A 456 2.56 -4.40 -1.47
N LEU A 457 3.24 -3.30 -1.79
CA LEU A 457 3.91 -2.47 -0.80
C LEU A 457 2.90 -1.81 0.16
N GLN A 458 3.11 -1.98 1.46
CA GLN A 458 2.49 -1.22 2.54
C GLN A 458 3.55 -0.31 3.20
N ALA A 459 3.13 0.72 3.94
CA ALA A 459 4.10 1.64 4.55
C ALA A 459 5.04 0.97 5.57
N PRO A 460 4.59 0.06 6.47
CA PRO A 460 5.51 -0.64 7.36
C PRO A 460 6.56 -1.50 6.64
N ASP A 461 6.28 -1.97 5.43
CA ASP A 461 7.20 -2.82 4.66
C ASP A 461 8.51 -2.10 4.34
N LEU A 462 8.53 -0.76 4.26
CA LEU A 462 9.77 0.01 4.07
C LEU A 462 10.81 -0.25 5.16
N MET A 463 10.35 -0.66 6.34
CA MET A 463 11.22 -0.97 7.47
C MET A 463 11.73 -2.41 7.45
N SER A 464 11.26 -3.25 6.51
CA SER A 464 11.68 -4.66 6.39
C SER A 464 13.05 -4.84 5.74
N ALA A 465 13.69 -3.77 5.24
CA ALA A 465 14.97 -3.86 4.58
C ALA A 465 15.94 -2.75 5.01
N ARG A 466 17.24 -3.07 5.05
CA ARG A 466 18.31 -2.13 5.41
C ARG A 466 18.64 -1.15 4.29
N GLY A 467 18.44 -1.55 3.03
CA GLY A 467 18.59 -0.69 1.86
C GLY A 467 17.51 -0.97 0.80
N TRP A 468 17.26 0.02 -0.05
CA TRP A 468 16.21 -0.04 -1.07
C TRP A 468 16.71 0.31 -2.46
N LEU A 469 16.14 -0.33 -3.47
CA LEU A 469 16.25 0.04 -4.88
C LEU A 469 14.85 0.30 -5.43
N THR A 470 14.63 1.40 -6.13
CA THR A 470 13.28 1.74 -6.61
C THR A 470 13.27 2.44 -7.97
N GLY A 471 12.29 2.07 -8.81
CA GLY A 471 11.88 2.86 -9.99
C GLY A 471 10.63 3.70 -9.73
N ARG A 472 10.20 3.87 -8.47
CA ARG A 472 9.02 4.65 -8.08
C ARG A 472 9.44 5.89 -7.30
N PHE A 473 8.94 7.04 -7.75
CA PHE A 473 9.10 8.32 -7.04
C PHE A 473 8.64 8.25 -5.57
N HIS A 474 7.43 7.75 -5.30
CA HIS A 474 6.97 7.62 -3.92
C HIS A 474 7.71 6.53 -3.12
N GLY A 475 8.33 5.56 -3.79
CA GLY A 475 9.21 4.59 -3.12
C GLY A 475 10.46 5.27 -2.59
N LEU A 476 11.04 6.16 -3.40
CA LEU A 476 12.15 7.02 -2.99
C LEU A 476 11.76 7.95 -1.85
N VAL A 477 10.65 8.69 -1.97
CA VAL A 477 10.17 9.60 -0.91
C VAL A 477 9.94 8.86 0.41
N ALA A 478 9.25 7.72 0.37
CA ALA A 478 8.98 6.93 1.56
C ALA A 478 10.27 6.41 2.21
N ALA A 479 11.24 5.92 1.43
CA ALA A 479 12.51 5.43 1.97
C ALA A 479 13.35 6.55 2.60
N LEU A 480 13.39 7.74 1.99
CA LEU A 480 14.07 8.91 2.56
C LEU A 480 13.41 9.34 3.89
N CYS A 481 12.08 9.37 3.94
CA CYS A 481 11.31 9.67 5.17
C CYS A 481 11.53 8.60 6.26
N ALA A 482 11.64 7.33 5.86
CA ALA A 482 11.93 6.21 6.76
C ALA A 482 13.38 6.19 7.26
N GLY A 483 14.23 7.09 6.76
CA GLY A 483 15.65 7.12 7.08
C GLY A 483 16.44 5.95 6.50
N ARG A 484 15.87 5.21 5.53
CA ARG A 484 16.50 4.04 4.92
C ARG A 484 17.34 4.44 3.70
N PRO A 485 18.59 3.95 3.58
CA PRO A 485 19.37 4.09 2.37
C PRO A 485 18.60 3.62 1.12
N VAL A 486 18.64 4.41 0.05
CA VAL A 486 17.85 4.14 -1.17
C VAL A 486 18.55 4.57 -2.45
N CYS A 487 18.54 3.67 -3.43
CA CYS A 487 18.92 3.92 -4.82
C CYS A 487 17.67 4.10 -5.67
N ALA A 488 17.68 5.09 -6.55
CA ALA A 488 16.61 5.35 -7.50
C ALA A 488 17.09 5.17 -8.94
N ILE A 489 16.20 4.70 -9.80
CA ILE A 489 16.39 4.64 -11.25
C ILE A 489 15.51 5.73 -11.89
N PRO A 490 16.00 6.44 -12.94
CA PRO A 490 15.20 7.36 -13.73
C PRO A 490 13.80 6.82 -14.12
N SER A 491 12.83 7.73 -14.16
CA SER A 491 11.42 7.43 -14.47
C SER A 491 11.02 8.01 -15.83
N ASN A 492 9.75 7.81 -16.23
CA ASN A 492 9.12 8.45 -17.39
C ASN A 492 9.04 9.99 -17.38
N THR A 493 9.54 10.64 -16.34
CA THR A 493 9.53 12.10 -16.10
C THR A 493 10.74 12.43 -15.23
N PHE A 494 11.21 13.67 -15.22
CA PHE A 494 12.36 14.09 -14.39
C PHE A 494 12.09 14.15 -12.88
N LYS A 495 10.91 13.74 -12.40
CA LYS A 495 10.48 13.91 -11.00
C LYS A 495 11.46 13.37 -9.95
N ILE A 496 12.15 12.27 -10.26
CA ILE A 496 13.10 11.65 -9.34
C ILE A 496 14.35 12.52 -9.28
N GLU A 497 14.88 12.87 -10.44
CA GLU A 497 16.09 13.67 -10.63
C GLU A 497 15.91 15.08 -10.07
N ALA A 498 14.78 15.72 -10.36
CA ALA A 498 14.46 17.07 -9.90
C ALA A 498 14.35 17.13 -8.36
N MET A 499 13.62 16.19 -7.74
CA MET A 499 13.51 16.15 -6.28
C MET A 499 14.85 15.85 -5.60
N LEU A 500 15.63 14.91 -6.13
CA LEU A 500 16.96 14.62 -5.61
C LEU A 500 17.93 15.80 -5.79
N GLY A 501 17.80 16.55 -6.88
CA GLY A 501 18.53 17.80 -7.10
C GLY A 501 18.16 18.86 -6.07
N ASP A 502 16.85 19.09 -5.86
CA ASP A 502 16.33 20.02 -4.86
C ASP A 502 16.79 19.65 -3.43
N ALA A 503 16.89 18.36 -3.14
CA ALA A 503 17.38 17.83 -1.87
C ALA A 503 18.92 17.78 -1.75
N GLN A 504 19.66 18.03 -2.84
CA GLN A 504 21.11 17.84 -2.92
C GLN A 504 21.57 16.41 -2.56
N LEU A 505 20.80 15.41 -2.99
CA LEU A 505 21.02 13.98 -2.76
C LEU A 505 21.23 13.18 -4.07
N LEU A 506 21.31 13.88 -5.21
CA LEU A 506 21.34 13.27 -6.54
C LEU A 506 22.47 12.26 -6.70
N HIS A 507 23.69 12.61 -6.29
CA HIS A 507 24.85 11.75 -6.49
C HIS A 507 24.76 10.45 -5.68
N GLU A 508 24.27 10.51 -4.45
CA GLU A 508 24.23 9.36 -3.54
C GLU A 508 23.03 8.43 -3.80
N CYS A 509 21.95 8.95 -4.38
CA CYS A 509 20.72 8.19 -4.60
C CYS A 509 20.49 7.76 -6.06
N LEU A 510 20.87 8.56 -7.06
CA LEU A 510 20.53 8.28 -8.46
C LEU A 510 21.52 7.30 -9.10
N LEU A 511 21.00 6.22 -9.67
CA LEU A 511 21.76 5.32 -10.52
C LEU A 511 21.85 5.87 -11.96
N PRO A 512 22.95 5.58 -12.69
CA PRO A 512 23.06 5.93 -14.10
C PRO A 512 21.89 5.39 -14.94
N SER A 513 21.48 6.12 -15.97
CA SER A 513 20.36 5.74 -16.86
C SER A 513 20.60 4.42 -17.61
N ASP A 514 21.86 4.05 -17.82
CA ASP A 514 22.30 2.81 -18.43
C ASP A 514 22.57 1.68 -17.42
N TRP A 515 22.21 1.86 -16.14
CA TRP A 515 22.38 0.82 -15.11
C TRP A 515 21.72 -0.50 -15.50
N THR A 516 20.56 -0.47 -16.17
CA THR A 516 19.89 -1.68 -16.67
C THR A 516 20.62 -2.34 -17.85
N GLN A 517 21.69 -1.77 -18.38
CA GLN A 517 22.50 -2.38 -19.45
C GLN A 517 23.78 -3.02 -18.91
N ALA A 518 24.17 -2.72 -17.67
CA ALA A 518 25.32 -3.31 -17.02
C ALA A 518 25.08 -4.79 -16.64
N ASP A 519 26.16 -5.56 -16.51
CA ASP A 519 26.11 -6.94 -16.00
C ASP A 519 25.69 -6.99 -14.52
N GLY A 520 25.22 -8.15 -14.07
CA GLY A 520 24.68 -8.32 -12.71
C GLY A 520 25.64 -7.97 -11.57
N ALA A 521 26.94 -8.27 -11.73
CA ALA A 521 27.94 -7.96 -10.70
C ALA A 521 28.21 -6.44 -10.64
N THR A 522 28.29 -5.80 -11.80
CA THR A 522 28.40 -4.33 -11.89
C THR A 522 27.17 -3.64 -11.31
N ARG A 523 25.97 -4.10 -11.66
CA ARG A 523 24.71 -3.56 -11.09
C ARG A 523 24.71 -3.63 -9.57
N ARG A 524 25.08 -4.78 -8.99
CA ARG A 524 25.15 -4.97 -7.53
C ARG A 524 26.18 -4.04 -6.89
N ARG A 525 27.40 -3.99 -7.42
CA ARG A 525 28.45 -3.07 -6.90
C ARG A 525 28.02 -1.61 -6.90
N MET A 526 27.35 -1.16 -7.96
CA MET A 526 26.83 0.22 -8.03
C MET A 526 25.77 0.49 -6.97
N VAL A 527 24.83 -0.44 -6.78
CA VAL A 527 23.81 -0.33 -5.72
C VAL A 527 24.47 -0.27 -4.34
N ASP A 528 25.36 -1.21 -4.02
CA ASP A 528 26.05 -1.25 -2.72
C ASP A 528 26.87 0.02 -2.46
N ALA A 529 27.59 0.52 -3.47
CA ALA A 529 28.39 1.74 -3.34
C ALA A 529 27.52 2.98 -3.04
N ARG A 530 26.37 3.11 -3.72
CA ARG A 530 25.43 4.21 -3.49
C ARG A 530 24.78 4.11 -2.12
N LEU A 531 24.34 2.92 -1.70
CA LEU A 531 23.76 2.71 -0.37
C LEU A 531 24.78 2.98 0.75
N ALA A 532 26.03 2.55 0.57
CA ALA A 532 27.10 2.80 1.54
C ALA A 532 27.44 4.30 1.67
N ALA A 533 27.43 5.06 0.57
CA ALA A 533 27.67 6.50 0.59
C ALA A 533 26.65 7.28 1.44
N GLN A 534 25.45 6.73 1.65
CA GLN A 534 24.38 7.36 2.42
C GLN A 534 24.57 7.24 3.94
N ALA A 535 25.59 6.51 4.39
CA ALA A 535 26.03 6.53 5.80
C ALA A 535 26.84 7.80 6.15
N ASP A 536 27.22 8.61 5.16
CA ASP A 536 27.91 9.87 5.37
C ASP A 536 27.08 10.85 6.23
N PRO A 537 27.66 11.45 7.29
CA PRO A 537 26.94 12.40 8.13
C PRO A 537 26.37 13.60 7.37
N GLY A 538 27.06 14.08 6.33
CA GLY A 538 26.60 15.18 5.48
C GLY A 538 25.39 14.79 4.64
N PHE A 539 25.34 13.57 4.12
CA PHE A 539 24.13 13.04 3.47
C PHE A 539 22.94 13.00 4.44
N ILE A 540 23.15 12.48 5.66
CA ILE A 540 22.12 12.36 6.69
C ILE A 540 21.56 13.74 7.05
N GLU A 541 22.43 14.75 7.21
CA GLU A 541 22.04 16.12 7.51
C GLU A 541 21.24 16.75 6.37
N ARG A 542 21.71 16.66 5.11
CA ARG A 542 20.98 17.22 3.95
C ARG A 542 19.60 16.59 3.78
N ARG A 543 19.49 15.27 3.95
CA ARG A 543 18.21 14.55 3.93
C ARG A 543 17.27 15.05 5.04
N ALA A 544 17.76 15.16 6.27
CA ALA A 544 16.96 15.63 7.40
C ALA A 544 16.49 17.08 7.19
N LEU A 545 17.38 17.94 6.68
CA LEU A 545 17.07 19.33 6.36
C LEU A 545 15.98 19.42 5.28
N PHE A 546 16.10 18.65 4.20
CA PHE A 546 15.10 18.59 3.12
C PHE A 546 13.73 18.18 3.66
N ILE A 547 13.63 17.10 4.44
CA ILE A 547 12.36 16.63 5.02
C ILE A 547 11.76 17.69 5.95
N ALA A 548 12.58 18.34 6.79
CA ALA A 548 12.11 19.38 7.70
C ALA A 548 11.63 20.65 6.96
N GLN A 549 12.34 21.06 5.90
CA GLN A 549 11.93 22.17 5.04
C GLN A 549 10.64 21.86 4.28
N ALA A 550 10.52 20.65 3.72
CA ALA A 550 9.32 20.14 3.08
C ALA A 550 8.12 20.22 4.01
N GLY A 551 8.24 19.70 5.25
CA GLY A 551 7.17 19.74 6.24
C GLY A 551 6.68 21.17 6.55
N ARG A 552 7.62 22.12 6.74
CA ARG A 552 7.26 23.54 6.95
C ARG A 552 6.61 24.17 5.73
N GLY A 553 7.13 23.90 4.53
CA GLY A 553 6.59 24.42 3.27
C GLY A 553 5.17 23.91 3.01
N ILE A 554 4.94 22.62 3.21
CA ILE A 554 3.62 21.98 3.07
C ILE A 554 2.62 22.55 4.08
N ALA A 555 3.03 22.72 5.36
CA ALA A 555 2.17 23.34 6.36
C ALA A 555 1.79 24.79 5.97
N SER A 556 2.76 25.61 5.53
CA SER A 556 2.53 26.98 5.09
C SER A 556 1.64 27.06 3.85
N MET A 557 1.73 26.10 2.92
CA MET A 557 0.83 25.98 1.78
C MET A 557 -0.61 25.80 2.24
N PHE A 558 -0.86 24.88 3.17
CA PHE A 558 -2.20 24.69 3.70
C PHE A 558 -2.73 25.93 4.45
N ASP A 559 -1.87 26.68 5.15
CA ASP A 559 -2.25 27.95 5.80
C ASP A 559 -2.69 29.00 4.77
N ASP A 560 -1.97 29.12 3.65
CA ASP A 560 -2.33 30.01 2.53
C ASP A 560 -3.66 29.59 1.89
N LEU A 561 -3.89 28.29 1.70
CA LEU A 561 -5.15 27.78 1.16
C LEU A 561 -6.33 28.06 2.08
N ALA A 562 -6.16 27.86 3.39
CA ALA A 562 -7.19 28.19 4.36
C ALA A 562 -7.48 29.69 4.36
N SER A 563 -6.43 30.53 4.31
CA SER A 563 -6.55 31.98 4.24
C SER A 563 -7.30 32.45 2.99
N LEU A 564 -7.05 31.84 1.84
CA LEU A 564 -7.75 32.11 0.57
C LEU A 564 -9.27 31.91 0.71
N VAL A 565 -9.70 30.90 1.46
CA VAL A 565 -11.12 30.61 1.70
C VAL A 565 -11.73 31.57 2.72
N MET A 566 -11.01 31.87 3.81
CA MET A 566 -11.50 32.70 4.91
C MET A 566 -11.58 34.19 4.56
N GLN A 567 -10.64 34.72 3.76
CA GLN A 567 -10.66 36.12 3.31
C GLN A 567 -11.88 36.47 2.46
N ARG A 568 -12.56 35.48 1.88
CA ARG A 568 -13.79 35.63 1.10
C ARG A 568 -15.07 35.38 1.92
N ALA A 569 -14.94 35.06 3.21
CA ALA A 569 -16.09 34.90 4.12
C ALA A 569 -16.46 36.20 4.85
N ASN A 570 -15.52 37.15 4.90
CA ASN A 570 -15.71 38.54 5.29
C ASN A 570 -15.89 39.40 4.03
#